data_AF-E3RPJ1-F1
#
_entry.id   AF-E3RPJ1-F1
#
_cell.length_a   1.000
_cell.length_b   1.000
_cell.length_c   1.000
_cell.angle_alpha   90.00
_cell.angle_beta   90.00
_cell.angle_gamma   90.00
#
_symmetry.space_group_name_H-M   'P 1'
#
loop_
_entity.id
_entity.type
_entity.pdbx_description
1 polymer ?
#
loop_
_entity_poly.entity_id
_entity_poly.type
_entity_poly.pdbx_seq_one_letter_code
_entity_poly.pdbx_strand_id
1 'polypeptide(L)'
;MDADTFTIQGNVIHYSSTKCKRVTWSVLASEIYGMVNGFDIGIAIATTLRMVTERLGIPEIPLVVCTDSYSLYECLVKLGTTKEKRLMIDIMAL
;
A
#
# COMPACT_ATOMS: atom_id res chain seq x y z
N MET A 1 22.01 -1.92 -15.17
CA MET A 1 21.44 -1.44 -13.90
C MET A 1 20.00 -1.85 -13.94
N ASP A 2 19.66 -2.94 -13.25
CA ASP A 2 18.31 -3.49 -13.21
C ASP A 2 17.38 -2.46 -12.59
N ALA A 3 16.39 -1.98 -13.36
CA ALA A 3 15.57 -0.81 -13.02
C ALA A 3 14.61 -1.03 -11.82
N ASP A 4 14.59 -2.25 -11.26
CA ASP A 4 13.57 -2.68 -10.30
C ASP A 4 14.08 -2.78 -8.84
N THR A 5 15.34 -2.42 -8.58
CA THR A 5 15.91 -2.50 -7.22
C THR A 5 16.12 -1.11 -6.64
N PHE A 6 15.57 -0.85 -5.45
CA PHE A 6 15.81 0.37 -4.69
C PHE A 6 16.31 0.04 -3.28
N THR A 7 17.09 0.95 -2.69
CA THR A 7 17.66 0.75 -1.35
C THR A 7 16.96 1.69 -0.37
N ILE A 8 16.38 1.15 0.70
CA ILE A 8 15.79 1.96 1.77
C ILE A 8 16.83 2.14 2.87
N GLN A 9 17.17 3.39 3.17
CA GLN A 9 17.96 3.76 4.33
C GLN A 9 17.17 4.79 5.14
N GLY A 10 16.96 4.53 6.43
CA GLY A 10 16.19 5.43 7.28
C GLY A 10 15.80 4.81 8.61
N ASN A 11 15.14 5.62 9.44
CA ASN A 11 14.61 5.20 10.73
C ASN A 11 13.15 4.77 10.59
N VAL A 12 12.72 3.83 11.44
CA VAL A 12 11.32 3.43 11.52
C VAL A 12 10.53 4.53 12.24
N ILE A 13 9.59 5.15 11.54
CA ILE A 13 8.73 6.22 12.10
C ILE A 13 7.47 5.64 12.74
N HIS A 14 6.90 4.60 12.14
CA HIS A 14 5.66 3.97 12.58
C HIS A 14 5.63 2.49 12.17
N TYR A 15 5.07 1.66 13.04
CA TYR A 15 4.83 0.24 12.79
C TYR A 15 3.42 -0.12 13.27
N SER A 16 2.69 -0.88 12.47
CA SER A 16 1.39 -1.42 12.86
C SER A 16 1.25 -2.84 12.30
N SER A 17 0.67 -3.72 13.12
CA SER A 17 0.31 -5.07 12.73
C SER A 17 -1.09 -5.34 13.24
N THR A 18 -2.05 -5.35 12.33
CA THR A 18 -3.46 -5.59 12.63
C THR A 18 -3.89 -6.89 11.97
N LYS A 19 -4.43 -7.80 12.79
CA LYS A 19 -5.01 -9.03 12.29
C LYS A 19 -6.33 -8.71 11.57
N CYS A 20 -6.43 -9.03 10.29
CA CYS A 20 -7.69 -8.92 9.57
C CYS A 20 -8.74 -9.81 10.22
N LYS A 21 -9.95 -9.26 10.44
CA LYS A 21 -11.07 -10.03 10.99
C LYS A 21 -11.41 -11.15 10.00
N ARG A 22 -11.77 -12.32 10.54
CA ARG A 22 -12.15 -13.55 9.79
C ARG A 22 -13.38 -13.38 8.87
N VAL A 23 -13.88 -12.15 8.74
CA VAL A 23 -14.99 -11.73 7.88
C VAL A 23 -14.52 -11.48 6.45
N THR A 24 -13.22 -11.26 6.22
CA THR A 24 -12.64 -11.20 4.88
C THR A 24 -12.49 -12.63 4.34
N TRP A 25 -13.39 -13.08 3.45
CA TRP A 25 -13.39 -14.44 2.92
C TRP A 25 -12.33 -14.65 1.81
N SER A 26 -11.55 -13.62 1.50
CA SER A 26 -10.45 -13.63 0.54
C SER A 26 -9.16 -13.08 1.17
N VAL A 27 -8.04 -13.74 0.88
CA VAL A 27 -6.70 -13.30 1.29
C VAL A 27 -6.36 -11.95 0.65
N LEU A 28 -6.70 -11.79 -0.64
CA LEU A 28 -6.49 -10.54 -1.38
C LEU A 28 -7.25 -9.36 -0.73
N ALA A 29 -8.46 -9.60 -0.18
CA ALA A 29 -9.18 -8.57 0.57
C ALA A 29 -8.41 -8.10 1.81
N SER A 30 -7.82 -9.05 2.55
CA SER A 30 -7.05 -8.74 3.76
C SER A 30 -5.75 -7.99 3.44
N GLU A 31 -5.13 -8.29 2.31
CA GLU A 31 -3.94 -7.60 1.82
C GLU A 31 -4.27 -6.18 1.36
N ILE A 32 -5.37 -5.99 0.61
CA ILE A 32 -5.87 -4.64 0.24
C ILE A 32 -6.13 -3.83 1.51
N TYR A 33 -6.81 -4.41 2.49
CA TYR A 33 -7.15 -3.71 3.74
C TYR A 33 -5.90 -3.32 4.53
N GLY A 34 -4.93 -4.22 4.65
CA GLY A 34 -3.64 -3.92 5.26
C GLY A 34 -2.89 -2.81 4.54
N MET A 35 -2.87 -2.86 3.20
CA MET A 35 -2.22 -1.85 2.37
C MET A 35 -2.88 -0.47 2.51
N VAL A 36 -4.21 -0.37 2.46
CA VAL A 36 -4.94 0.91 2.60
C VAL A 36 -4.69 1.51 3.99
N ASN A 37 -4.75 0.70 5.05
CA ASN A 37 -4.47 1.18 6.41
C ASN A 37 -3.03 1.73 6.55
N GLY A 38 -2.05 1.11 5.90
CA GLY A 38 -0.68 1.64 5.85
C GLY A 38 -0.56 2.90 4.96
N PHE A 39 -1.25 2.90 3.82
CA PHE A 39 -1.25 4.00 2.87
C PHE A 39 -1.85 5.28 3.44
N ASP A 40 -2.96 5.20 4.19
CA ASP A 40 -3.60 6.37 4.81
C ASP A 40 -2.67 7.10 5.78
N ILE A 41 -1.89 6.35 6.56
CA ILE A 41 -0.87 6.92 7.45
C ILE A 41 0.29 7.47 6.62
N GLY A 42 0.75 6.70 5.62
CA GLY A 42 1.84 7.08 4.73
C GLY A 42 1.57 8.37 3.98
N ILE A 43 0.36 8.56 3.44
CA ILE A 43 -0.03 9.76 2.69
C ILE A 43 -0.15 10.97 3.60
N ALA A 44 -0.65 10.81 4.83
CA ALA A 44 -0.68 11.88 5.83
C ALA A 44 0.73 12.36 6.19
N ILE A 45 1.68 11.44 6.37
CA ILE A 45 3.08 11.77 6.62
C ILE A 45 3.71 12.41 5.38
N ALA A 46 3.55 11.80 4.20
CA ALA A 46 4.16 12.26 2.95
C ALA A 46 3.69 13.68 2.58
N THR A 47 2.39 13.97 2.71
CA THR A 47 1.85 15.30 2.45
C THR A 47 2.36 16.34 3.45
N THR A 48 2.52 15.96 4.72
CA THR A 48 3.13 16.83 5.73
C THR A 48 4.60 17.09 5.44
N LEU A 49 5.37 16.05 5.08
CA LEU A 49 6.76 16.18 4.69
C LEU A 49 6.91 17.05 3.45
N ARG A 50 6.03 16.90 2.46
CA ARG A 50 6.03 17.71 1.24
C ARG A 50 5.93 19.20 1.54
N MET A 51 5.02 19.60 2.44
CA MET A 51 4.91 20.99 2.89
C MET A 51 6.21 21.51 3.53
N VAL A 52 6.93 20.66 4.27
CA VAL A 52 8.20 21.01 4.90
C VAL A 52 9.34 21.08 3.89
N THR A 53 9.45 20.10 2.99
CA THR A 53 10.51 20.05 1.97
C THR A 53 10.39 21.21 0.99
N GLU A 54 9.16 21.59 0.60
CA GLU A 54 8.91 22.78 -0.23
C GLU A 54 9.42 24.07 0.43
N ARG A 55 9.22 24.22 1.75
CA ARG A 55 9.68 25.41 2.49
C ARG A 55 11.19 25.44 2.67
N LEU A 56 11.83 24.28 2.76
CA LEU A 56 13.27 24.14 2.94
C LEU A 56 14.04 24.08 1.61
N GLY A 57 13.36 24.02 0.47
CA GLY A 57 13.98 23.86 -0.84
C GLY A 57 14.65 22.50 -1.05
N ILE A 58 14.17 21.47 -0.33
CA ILE A 58 14.67 20.09 -0.42
C ILE A 58 13.80 19.33 -1.43
N PRO A 59 14.35 18.38 -2.21
CA PRO A 59 13.56 17.53 -3.09
C PRO A 59 12.44 16.79 -2.35
N GLU A 60 11.32 16.57 -3.05
CA GLU A 60 10.20 15.79 -2.53
C GLU A 60 10.64 14.35 -2.24
N ILE A 61 10.21 13.84 -1.09
CA ILE A 61 10.47 12.46 -0.68
C ILE A 61 9.30 11.60 -1.18
N PRO A 62 9.55 10.62 -2.07
CA PRO A 62 8.48 9.80 -2.62
C PRO A 62 7.90 8.85 -1.57
N LEU A 63 6.58 8.67 -1.60
CA LEU A 63 5.90 7.59 -0.87
C LEU A 63 5.99 6.30 -1.68
N VAL A 64 6.66 5.28 -1.14
CA VAL A 64 6.79 3.96 -1.77
C VAL A 64 6.02 2.92 -0.95
N VAL A 65 5.06 2.25 -1.59
CA VAL A 65 4.29 1.15 -0.98
C VAL A 65 4.87 -0.18 -1.46
N CYS A 66 5.24 -1.04 -0.52
CA CYS A 66 5.80 -2.35 -0.81
C CYS A 66 4.80 -3.45 -0.41
N THR A 67 4.65 -4.45 -1.27
CA THR A 67 3.86 -5.65 -0.99
C THR A 67 4.56 -6.87 -1.56
N ASP A 68 4.45 -8.00 -0.87
CA ASP A 68 4.85 -9.32 -1.34
C ASP A 68 3.72 -10.04 -2.10
N SER A 69 2.52 -9.47 -2.17
CA SER A 69 1.38 -10.04 -2.88
C SER A 69 1.45 -9.74 -4.38
N TYR A 70 1.86 -10.75 -5.15
CA TYR A 70 1.83 -10.69 -6.62
C TYR A 70 0.40 -10.48 -7.15
N SER A 71 -0.60 -11.11 -6.54
CA SER A 71 -2.02 -10.96 -6.91
C SER A 71 -2.51 -9.52 -6.75
N LEU A 72 -2.08 -8.85 -5.66
CA LEU A 72 -2.38 -7.44 -5.42
C LEU A 72 -1.70 -6.53 -6.44
N TYR A 73 -0.43 -6.80 -6.75
CA TYR A 73 0.33 -6.08 -7.77
C TYR A 73 -0.31 -6.19 -9.16
N GLU A 74 -0.69 -7.40 -9.59
CA GLU A 74 -1.37 -7.56 -10.88
C GLU A 74 -2.73 -6.85 -10.92
N CYS A 75 -3.49 -6.90 -9.82
CA CYS A 75 -4.79 -6.24 -9.73
C CYS A 75 -4.66 -4.71 -9.82
N LEU A 76 -3.73 -4.10 -9.08
CA LEU A 76 -3.64 -2.64 -8.95
C LEU A 76 -2.74 -2.00 -10.01
N VAL A 77 -1.58 -2.59 -10.29
CA VAL A 77 -0.57 -1.98 -11.16
C VAL A 77 -0.81 -2.33 -12.63
N LYS A 78 -1.11 -3.60 -12.92
CA LYS A 78 -1.40 -4.03 -14.31
C LYS A 78 -2.86 -3.78 -14.72
N LEU A 79 -3.70 -3.24 -13.83
CA LEU A 79 -5.15 -3.14 -14.01
C LEU A 79 -5.76 -4.49 -14.44
N GLY A 80 -5.20 -5.58 -13.92
CA GLY A 80 -5.65 -6.93 -14.22
C GLY A 80 -6.98 -7.24 -13.56
N THR A 81 -7.72 -8.20 -14.11
CA THR A 81 -8.90 -8.74 -13.44
C THR A 81 -8.49 -9.71 -12.33
N THR A 82 -9.16 -9.63 -11.18
CA THR A 82 -8.98 -10.63 -10.12
C THR A 82 -9.84 -11.86 -10.40
N LYS A 83 -9.24 -13.06 -10.27
CA LYS A 83 -9.96 -14.33 -10.38
C LYS A 83 -10.58 -14.78 -9.05
N GLU A 84 -10.37 -14.03 -7.98
CA GLU A 84 -10.91 -14.32 -6.65
C GLU A 84 -12.42 -14.09 -6.60
N LYS A 85 -13.19 -15.13 -6.95
CA LYS A 85 -14.67 -15.09 -6.97
C LYS A 85 -15.28 -14.63 -5.66
N ARG A 86 -14.69 -15.04 -4.52
CA ARG A 86 -15.17 -14.63 -3.20
C ARG A 86 -15.00 -13.13 -2.98
N LEU A 87 -13.84 -12.56 -3.34
CA LEU A 87 -13.60 -11.12 -3.29
C LEU A 87 -14.62 -10.37 -4.16
N MET A 88 -14.90 -10.85 -5.37
CA MET A 88 -15.90 -10.23 -6.24
C MET A 88 -17.29 -10.25 -5.62
N ILE A 89 -17.71 -11.37 -5.00
CA ILE A 89 -19.00 -11.46 -4.30
C ILE A 89 -19.03 -10.49 -3.12
N ASP A 90 -17.98 -10.46 -2.29
CA ASP A 90 -17.89 -9.58 -1.13
C ASP A 90 -17.96 -8.10 -1.55
N ILE A 91 -17.32 -7.71 -2.65
CA ILE A 91 -17.40 -6.33 -3.20
C ILE A 91 -18.78 -6.03 -3.77
N MET A 92 -19.40 -6.97 -4.50
CA MET A 92 -20.73 -6.77 -5.10
C MET A 92 -21.87 -6.72 -4.06
N ALA A 93 -21.64 -7.25 -2.86
CA ALA A 93 -22.62 -7.26 -1.78
C ALA A 93 -22.56 -6.02 -0.87
N LEU A 94 -21.59 -5.13 -1.09
CA LEU A 94 -21.50 -3.79 -0.46
C LEU A 94 -22.39 -2.78 -1.19
#